data_AF-A0A4Y2KZJ4-F1
#
_entry.id   AF-A0A4Y2KZJ4-F1
#
_cell.length_a   1.000
_cell.length_b   1.000
_cell.length_c   1.000
_cell.angle_alpha   90.00
_cell.angle_beta   90.00
_cell.angle_gamma   90.00
#
_symmetry.space_group_name_H-M   'P 1'
#
loop_
_entity.id
_entity.type
_entity.pdbx_description
1 polymer ?
#
loop_
_entity_poly.entity_id
_entity_poly.type
_entity_poly.pdbx_seq_one_letter_code
_entity_poly.pdbx_strand_id
1 'polypeptide(L)'
;MTMQGLRPELYWNLLAGKVWTPPYSPDLAPSDFHLFRHLKPHLGGNYYNDDEDVKTAVTSWLSEHAASFYEEGIPNLVVRYDKRLKKLGSFVEK
;
A
#
# COMPACT_ATOMS: atom_id res chain seq x y z
N MET A 1 -17.23 -8.73 29.36
CA MET A 1 -18.34 -8.10 28.60
C MET A 1 -18.42 -8.82 27.27
N THR A 2 -19.36 -9.75 27.13
CA THR A 2 -19.44 -10.71 26.01
C THR A 2 -20.10 -10.09 24.78
N MET A 3 -19.44 -10.18 23.62
CA MET A 3 -19.88 -9.64 22.33
C MET A 3 -20.97 -10.52 21.69
N GLN A 4 -22.12 -10.70 22.34
CA GLN A 4 -23.22 -11.54 21.79
C GLN A 4 -24.46 -10.74 21.36
N GLY A 5 -24.34 -9.43 21.10
CA GLY A 5 -25.51 -8.59 20.76
C GLY A 5 -25.31 -7.55 19.67
N LEU A 6 -24.17 -7.55 18.97
CA LEU A 6 -23.94 -6.56 17.91
C LEU A 6 -24.36 -7.14 16.55
N ARG A 7 -25.23 -6.39 15.88
CA ARG A 7 -25.63 -6.61 14.48
C ARG A 7 -24.38 -6.76 13.60
N PRO A 8 -24.31 -7.71 12.64
CA PRO A 8 -23.11 -7.95 11.82
C PRO A 8 -22.54 -6.69 11.14
N GLU A 9 -23.41 -5.77 10.74
CA GLU A 9 -23.09 -4.46 10.18
C GLU A 9 -22.44 -3.49 11.18
N LEU A 10 -22.76 -3.59 12.47
CA LEU A 10 -22.12 -2.82 13.54
C LEU A 10 -20.79 -3.41 13.98
N TYR A 11 -20.61 -4.73 13.81
CA TYR A 11 -19.33 -5.41 14.01
C TYR A 11 -18.26 -4.86 13.05
N TRP A 12 -18.62 -4.71 11.76
CA TRP A 12 -17.75 -4.08 10.78
C TRP A 12 -17.41 -2.63 11.16
N ASN A 13 -18.37 -1.82 11.62
CA ASN A 13 -18.10 -0.43 11.97
C ASN A 13 -17.23 -0.27 13.23
N LEU A 14 -17.44 -1.11 14.25
CA LEU A 14 -16.69 -1.06 15.52
C LEU A 14 -15.25 -1.58 15.39
N LEU A 15 -15.03 -2.61 14.56
CA LEU A 15 -13.69 -3.09 14.23
C LEU A 15 -13.02 -2.23 13.14
N ALA A 16 -13.75 -1.79 12.11
CA ALA A 16 -13.19 -0.95 11.06
C ALA A 16 -12.73 0.41 11.59
N GLY A 17 -13.50 1.01 12.51
CA GLY A 17 -13.18 2.33 13.07
C GLY A 17 -11.99 2.37 14.03
N LYS A 18 -11.54 1.22 14.57
CA LYS A 18 -10.48 1.19 15.59
C LYS A 18 -9.36 0.17 15.34
N VAL A 19 -9.59 -0.82 14.47
CA VAL A 19 -8.65 -1.93 14.17
C VAL A 19 -8.18 -1.91 12.71
N TRP A 20 -8.87 -1.21 11.79
CA TRP A 20 -8.57 -1.34 10.34
C TRP A 20 -7.67 -0.28 9.72
N THR A 21 -7.21 0.69 10.49
CA THR A 21 -6.01 1.46 10.13
C THR A 21 -4.85 0.93 10.96
N PRO A 22 -4.26 -0.20 10.60
CA PRO A 22 -2.98 -0.57 11.18
C PRO A 22 -2.00 0.59 10.98
N PRO A 23 -0.99 0.72 11.85
CA PRO A 23 0.15 1.58 11.58
C PRO A 23 0.61 1.36 10.14
N TYR A 24 1.06 2.43 9.50
CA TYR A 24 1.46 2.48 8.09
C TYR A 24 1.98 1.12 7.58
N SER A 25 1.26 0.57 6.60
CA SER A 25 1.45 -0.78 6.06
C SER A 25 1.97 -0.65 4.62
N PRO A 26 3.30 -0.68 4.40
CA PRO A 26 3.90 -0.47 3.07
C PRO A 26 3.42 -1.50 2.03
N ASP A 27 2.99 -2.67 2.49
CA ASP A 27 2.42 -3.72 1.65
C ASP A 27 1.06 -3.37 1.07
N LEU A 28 0.36 -2.37 1.63
CA LEU A 28 -0.93 -1.87 1.17
C LEU A 28 -0.89 -0.46 0.55
N ALA A 29 0.26 0.18 0.53
CA ALA A 29 0.41 1.49 -0.09
C ALA A 29 0.93 1.34 -1.53
N PRO A 30 0.14 1.71 -2.57
CA PRO A 30 0.58 1.60 -3.96
C PRO A 30 1.86 2.38 -4.25
N SER A 31 2.07 3.51 -3.55
CA SER A 31 3.34 4.23 -3.55
C SER A 31 4.53 3.32 -3.22
N ASP A 32 4.40 2.48 -2.21
CA ASP A 32 5.50 1.70 -1.67
C ASP A 32 5.73 0.39 -2.40
N PHE A 33 4.65 -0.33 -2.69
CA PHE A 33 4.79 -1.65 -3.30
C PHE A 33 4.89 -1.63 -4.82
N HIS A 34 4.50 -0.52 -5.45
CA HIS A 34 4.52 -0.34 -6.89
C HIS A 34 5.49 0.77 -7.29
N LEU A 35 5.15 2.04 -7.03
CA LEU A 35 5.92 3.19 -7.53
C LEU A 35 7.39 3.17 -7.05
N PHE A 36 7.61 3.18 -5.73
CA PHE A 36 8.94 3.22 -5.12
C PHE A 36 9.72 1.93 -5.32
N ARG A 37 9.05 0.81 -5.60
CA ARG A 37 9.72 -0.43 -5.96
C ARG A 37 10.51 -0.29 -7.26
N HIS A 38 10.00 0.49 -8.21
CA HIS A 38 10.65 0.73 -9.50
C HIS A 38 11.52 2.00 -9.49
N LEU A 39 11.12 3.05 -8.76
CA LEU A 39 11.89 4.28 -8.67
C LEU A 39 13.20 4.13 -7.88
N LYS A 40 13.20 3.35 -6.78
CA LYS A 40 14.41 3.20 -5.94
C LYS A 40 15.63 2.63 -6.69
N PRO A 41 15.51 1.56 -7.50
CA PRO A 41 16.62 1.09 -8.32
C PRO A 41 17.07 2.09 -9.38
N HIS A 42 16.15 2.90 -9.92
CA HIS A 42 16.50 3.92 -10.92
C HIS A 42 17.35 5.05 -10.32
N LEU A 43 17.01 5.49 -9.10
CA LEU A 43 17.79 6.49 -8.37
C LEU A 43 19.05 5.91 -7.72
N GLY A 44 19.04 4.62 -7.41
CA GLY A 44 20.09 3.93 -6.69
C GLY A 44 21.42 3.92 -7.46
N GLY A 45 22.50 4.28 -6.78
CA GLY A 45 23.85 4.27 -7.37
C GLY A 45 24.23 5.53 -8.14
N ASN A 46 23.30 6.46 -8.32
CA ASN A 46 23.59 7.77 -8.90
C ASN A 46 24.03 8.77 -7.83
N TYR A 47 24.92 9.68 -8.22
CA TYR A 47 25.26 10.87 -7.44
C TYR A 47 24.59 12.08 -8.09
N TYR A 48 23.95 12.90 -7.26
CA TYR A 48 23.31 14.14 -7.65
C TYR A 48 24.00 15.30 -6.92
N ASN A 49 24.19 16.44 -7.59
CA ASN A 49 24.93 17.55 -7.01
C ASN A 49 24.06 18.38 -6.07
N ASP A 50 22.76 18.45 -6.35
CA ASP A 50 21.77 19.17 -5.57
C ASP A 50 20.36 18.56 -5.68
N ASP A 51 19.40 19.19 -5.01
CA ASP A 51 18.00 18.76 -4.99
C ASP A 51 17.30 18.93 -6.35
N GLU A 52 17.73 19.88 -7.19
CA GLU A 52 17.14 20.09 -8.52
C GLU A 52 17.54 18.99 -9.49
N ASP A 53 18.77 18.49 -9.39
CA ASP A 53 19.23 17.30 -10.10
C ASP A 53 18.36 16.07 -9.75
N VAL A 54 18.05 15.88 -8.46
CA VAL A 54 17.18 14.78 -8.00
C VAL A 54 15.74 14.95 -8.50
N LYS A 55 15.17 16.16 -8.39
CA LYS A 55 13.82 16.46 -8.88
C LYS A 55 13.70 16.21 -10.37
N THR A 56 14.72 16.61 -11.14
CA THR A 56 14.77 16.39 -12.58
C THR A 56 14.79 14.91 -12.89
N ALA A 57 15.67 14.12 -12.26
CA ALA A 57 15.73 12.67 -12.46
C ALA A 57 14.40 11.97 -12.13
N VAL A 58 13.77 12.32 -11.00
CA VAL A 58 12.47 11.76 -10.60
C VAL A 58 11.38 12.15 -11.60
N THR A 59 11.32 13.42 -12.02
CA THR A 59 10.28 13.91 -12.93
C THR A 59 10.42 13.29 -14.32
N SER A 60 11.65 13.21 -14.85
CA SER A 60 11.94 12.54 -16.11
C SER A 60 11.51 11.07 -16.06
N TRP A 61 11.93 10.33 -15.04
CA TRP A 61 11.54 8.93 -14.86
C TRP A 61 10.02 8.76 -14.80
N LEU A 62 9.31 9.59 -14.04
CA LEU A 62 7.84 9.53 -13.97
C LEU A 62 7.18 9.77 -15.34
N SER A 63 7.74 10.69 -16.14
CA SER A 63 7.22 11.01 -17.48
C SER A 63 7.49 9.93 -18.54
N GLU A 64 8.48 9.07 -18.32
CA GLU A 64 8.83 7.96 -19.22
C GLU A 64 7.83 6.79 -19.13
N HIS A 65 7.06 6.70 -18.04
CA HIS A 65 6.15 5.59 -17.81
C HIS A 65 4.78 5.84 -18.42
N ALA A 66 4.24 4.82 -19.10
CA ALA A 66 2.89 4.86 -19.65
C ALA A 66 1.81 4.90 -18.54
N ALA A 67 0.62 5.40 -18.87
CA ALA A 67 -0.52 5.41 -17.94
C ALA A 67 -0.83 4.03 -17.33
N SER A 68 -0.68 2.96 -18.13
CA SER A 68 -0.90 1.59 -17.69
C SER A 68 -0.02 1.19 -16.50
N PHE A 69 1.22 1.71 -16.42
CA PHE A 69 2.09 1.49 -15.27
C PHE A 69 1.41 1.95 -13.98
N TYR A 70 0.80 3.13 -13.96
CA TYR A 70 0.13 3.66 -12.77
C TYR A 70 -1.19 2.92 -12.48
N GLU A 71 -1.91 2.52 -13.51
CA GLU A 71 -3.17 1.78 -13.40
C GLU A 71 -2.99 0.39 -12.78
N GLU A 72 -1.87 -0.29 -13.07
CA GLU A 72 -1.54 -1.61 -12.52
C GLU A 72 -1.47 -1.64 -10.98
N GLY A 73 -1.25 -0.49 -10.33
CA GLY A 73 -1.22 -0.39 -8.87
C GLY A 73 -2.55 -0.74 -8.20
N ILE A 74 -3.68 -0.40 -8.83
CA ILE A 74 -5.02 -0.54 -8.23
C ILE A 74 -5.48 -2.01 -8.19
N PRO A 75 -5.42 -2.81 -9.27
CA PRO A 75 -5.76 -4.24 -9.20
C PRO A 75 -4.85 -5.01 -8.22
N ASN A 76 -3.56 -4.66 -8.16
CA ASN A 76 -2.61 -5.26 -7.24
C ASN A 76 -2.97 -5.00 -5.77
N LEU A 77 -3.62 -3.88 -5.47
CA LEU A 77 -4.10 -3.54 -4.13
C LEU A 77 -5.18 -4.54 -3.67
N VAL A 78 -6.13 -4.89 -4.53
CA VAL A 78 -7.21 -5.87 -4.22
C VAL A 78 -6.60 -7.21 -3.82
N VAL A 79 -5.66 -7.72 -4.62
CA VAL A 79 -4.97 -8.99 -4.33
C VAL A 79 -4.19 -8.95 -3.01
N ARG A 80 -3.59 -7.81 -2.68
CA ARG A 80 -2.84 -7.62 -1.42
C ARG A 80 -3.77 -7.56 -0.22
N TYR A 81 -4.91 -6.88 -0.32
CA TYR A 81 -5.94 -6.91 0.71
C TYR A 81 -6.45 -8.33 0.95
N ASP A 82 -6.79 -9.09 -0.09
CA ASP A 82 -7.26 -10.47 0.04
C ASP A 82 -6.24 -11.37 0.77
N LYS A 83 -4.96 -11.24 0.43
CA LYS A 83 -3.88 -11.97 1.13
C LYS A 83 -3.81 -11.59 2.61
N ARG A 84 -3.96 -10.31 2.92
CA ARG A 84 -3.93 -9.82 4.30
C ARG A 84 -5.12 -10.30 5.12
N LEU A 85 -6.32 -10.27 4.53
CA LEU A 85 -7.55 -10.78 5.14
C LEU A 85 -7.43 -12.25 5.52
N LYS A 86 -6.93 -13.08 4.58
CA LYS A 86 -6.68 -14.50 4.82
C LYS A 86 -5.68 -14.73 5.97
N LYS A 87 -4.60 -13.95 6.01
CA LYS A 87 -3.60 -14.04 7.09
C LYS A 87 -4.18 -13.64 8.45
N LEU A 88 -5.01 -12.61 8.51
CA LEU A 88 -5.67 -12.18 9.75
C LEU A 88 -6.69 -13.21 10.24
N GLY A 89 -7.45 -13.84 9.33
CA GLY A 89 -8.38 -14.92 9.66
C GLY A 89 -7.67 -16.14 10.29
N SER A 90 -6.46 -16.48 9.82
CA SER A 90 -5.66 -17.57 10.40
C SER A 90 -5.14 -17.30 11.82
N PHE A 91 -5.18 -16.04 12.29
CA PHE A 91 -4.82 -15.67 13.67
C PHE A 91 -5.99 -15.82 14.65
N VAL A 92 -7.24 -15.91 14.17
CA VAL A 92 -8.46 -15.95 15.00
C VAL A 92 -8.86 -17.39 15.35
N GLU A 93 -8.38 -18.40 14.63
CA GLU A 93 -8.70 -19.82 14.86
C GLU A 93 -7.78 -20.53 15.88
N LYS A 94 -7.48 -19.90 17.02
CA LYS A 94 -6.77 -20.56 18.13
C LYS A 94 -7.52 -20.48 19.45
#